data_AF-A0A3L8C0L6-F1
#
_entry.id   AF-A0A3L8C0L6-F1
#
_cell.length_a   1.000
_cell.length_b   1.000
_cell.length_c   1.000
_cell.angle_alpha   90.00
_cell.angle_beta   90.00
_cell.angle_gamma   90.00
#
_symmetry.space_group_name_H-M   'P 1'
#
loop_
_entity.id
_entity.type
_entity.pdbx_description
1 polymer ?
#
loop_
_entity_poly.entity_id
_entity_poly.type
_entity_poly.pdbx_seq_one_letter_code
_entity_poly.pdbx_strand_id
1 'polypeptide(L)'
;MTRTQLWFAAVICSLSLAASVVQAQEAEPQVLDEQAQIQAWIQQFEASLDRQTGTISLPNGVATLNVPEGFYYLSPQDSQRVLVEAWGNPESDPPLGMLFPAEKSPLDSDSWGVTIEYSDEGYVSDEDANEIDYS
;
A
#
# COMPACT_ATOMS: atom_id res chain seq x y z
N MET A 1 17.22 72.17 53.01
CA MET A 1 18.38 71.84 53.86
C MET A 1 18.90 70.48 53.45
N THR A 2 20.15 70.46 53.01
CA THR A 2 20.91 69.32 52.50
C THR A 2 21.26 68.33 53.62
N ARG A 3 21.24 67.02 53.32
CA ARG A 3 22.20 66.06 53.90
C ARG A 3 22.21 64.72 53.16
N THR A 4 23.23 64.63 52.31
CA THR A 4 23.93 63.44 51.84
C THR A 4 24.49 62.58 52.99
N GLN A 5 24.57 61.26 52.78
CA GLN A 5 25.65 60.30 53.15
C GLN A 5 25.09 58.88 52.84
N LEU A 6 25.38 58.24 51.70
CA LEU A 6 26.58 57.46 51.34
C LEU A 6 26.84 56.18 52.18
N TRP A 7 26.59 55.03 51.51
CA TRP A 7 27.36 53.77 51.46
C TRP A 7 27.38 52.82 52.67
N PHE A 8 26.73 51.66 52.51
CA PHE A 8 27.35 50.37 52.81
C PHE A 8 26.89 49.33 51.78
N ALA A 9 27.84 48.82 51.01
CA ALA A 9 27.66 47.65 50.17
C ALA A 9 27.66 46.39 51.04
N ALA A 10 26.70 45.49 50.81
CA ALA A 10 26.83 44.09 51.17
C ALA A 10 26.07 43.26 50.14
N VAL A 11 26.83 42.73 49.18
CA VAL A 11 26.39 41.67 48.28
C VAL A 11 26.22 40.41 49.12
N ILE A 12 24.99 39.89 49.22
CA ILE A 12 24.75 38.48 49.56
C ILE A 12 23.77 37.93 48.53
N CYS A 13 24.32 37.08 47.68
CA CYS A 13 23.61 36.23 46.73
C CYS A 13 22.63 35.33 47.51
N SER A 14 21.34 35.35 47.18
CA SER A 14 20.37 34.39 47.69
C SER A 14 19.51 33.93 46.52
N LEU A 15 19.79 32.70 46.15
CA LEU A 15 19.39 31.97 44.96
C LEU A 15 18.03 31.29 45.17
N SER A 16 17.21 31.31 44.13
CA SER A 16 16.17 30.34 43.75
C SER A 16 14.88 30.19 44.55
N LEU A 17 13.77 30.46 43.86
CA LEU A 17 12.77 29.42 43.60
C LEU A 17 12.18 29.61 42.20
N ALA A 18 12.88 29.08 41.19
CA ALA A 18 12.32 28.95 39.85
C ALA A 18 11.33 27.78 39.85
N ALA A 19 10.11 28.04 39.40
CA ALA A 19 9.07 27.04 39.19
C ALA A 19 9.50 26.09 38.07
N SER A 20 9.82 24.84 38.41
CA SER A 20 9.93 23.78 37.41
C SER A 20 8.55 23.19 37.19
N VAL A 21 7.86 23.67 36.16
CA VAL A 21 6.83 22.87 35.49
C VAL A 21 7.59 21.71 34.84
N VAL A 22 7.54 20.53 35.46
CA VAL A 22 7.99 19.30 34.82
C VAL A 22 7.01 19.04 33.69
N GLN A 23 7.40 19.41 32.48
CA GLN A 23 6.68 19.08 31.27
C GLN A 23 7.05 17.64 30.93
N ALA A 24 6.18 16.70 31.28
CA ALA A 24 6.30 15.31 30.87
C ALA A 24 6.09 15.23 29.35
N GLN A 25 7.17 15.06 28.61
CA GLN A 25 7.15 14.76 27.17
C GLN A 25 7.87 13.42 26.97
N GLU A 26 7.13 12.33 27.08
CA GLU A 26 7.61 10.98 26.75
C GLU A 26 6.51 10.23 26.02
N ALA A 27 6.47 10.38 24.69
CA ALA A 27 5.80 9.47 23.75
C ALA A 27 6.16 9.80 22.29
N GLU A 28 7.44 9.80 21.89
CA GLU A 28 7.83 10.04 20.47
C GLU A 28 8.84 9.08 19.81
N PRO A 29 9.56 8.14 20.46
CA PRO A 29 10.48 7.26 19.72
C PRO A 29 9.78 6.10 18.98
N GLN A 30 8.72 5.51 19.53
CA GLN A 30 8.16 4.26 18.99
C GLN A 30 7.34 4.44 17.70
N VAL A 31 6.69 5.59 17.54
CA VAL A 31 5.81 5.87 16.38
C VAL A 31 6.62 6.16 15.11
N LEU A 32 7.81 6.74 15.25
CA LEU A 32 8.67 7.06 14.09
C LEU A 32 9.27 5.80 13.44
N ASP A 33 9.68 4.84 14.26
CA ASP A 33 10.28 3.59 13.79
C ASP A 33 9.27 2.72 13.02
N GLU A 34 7.99 2.69 13.45
CA GLU A 34 6.93 1.95 12.77
C GLU A 34 6.58 2.57 11.41
N GLN A 35 6.47 3.90 11.34
CA GLN A 35 6.22 4.59 10.07
C GLN A 35 7.35 4.36 9.05
N ALA A 36 8.61 4.39 9.49
CA ALA A 36 9.74 4.12 8.62
C ALA A 36 9.72 2.68 8.07
N GLN A 37 9.34 1.71 8.89
CA GLN A 37 9.20 0.31 8.49
C GLN A 37 8.08 0.12 7.47
N ILE A 38 6.90 0.74 7.68
CA ILE A 38 5.78 0.68 6.73
C ILE A 38 6.20 1.27 5.38
N GLN A 39 6.87 2.43 5.37
CA GLN A 39 7.34 3.05 4.13
C GLN A 39 8.38 2.18 3.41
N ALA A 40 9.30 1.56 4.14
CA ALA A 40 10.26 0.62 3.56
C ALA A 40 9.56 -0.61 2.95
N TRP A 41 8.56 -1.16 3.62
CA TRP A 41 7.75 -2.26 3.10
C TRP A 41 7.01 -1.85 1.82
N ILE A 42 6.34 -0.69 1.80
CA ILE A 42 5.65 -0.15 0.61
C ILE A 42 6.60 -0.09 -0.58
N GLN A 43 7.77 0.54 -0.40
CA GLN A 43 8.75 0.69 -1.49
C GLN A 43 9.28 -0.64 -1.99
N GLN A 44 9.58 -1.58 -1.08
CA GLN A 44 10.05 -2.91 -1.44
C GLN A 44 8.97 -3.73 -2.14
N PHE A 45 7.73 -3.67 -1.65
CA PHE A 45 6.60 -4.35 -2.24
C PHE A 45 6.37 -3.85 -3.67
N GLU A 46 6.25 -2.54 -3.87
CA GLU A 46 6.04 -1.95 -5.20
C GLU A 46 7.18 -2.24 -6.17
N ALA A 47 8.43 -2.13 -5.71
CA ALA A 47 9.61 -2.41 -6.53
C ALA A 47 9.72 -3.91 -6.90
N SER A 48 9.09 -4.79 -6.13
CA SER A 48 9.09 -6.23 -6.40
C SER A 48 8.04 -6.66 -7.44
N LEU A 49 7.04 -5.81 -7.73
CA LEU A 49 5.98 -6.14 -8.69
C LEU A 49 6.49 -5.98 -10.12
N ASP A 50 6.37 -7.03 -10.92
CA ASP A 50 6.73 -6.98 -12.33
C ASP A 50 5.56 -6.45 -13.17
N ARG A 51 5.62 -5.15 -13.50
CA ARG A 51 4.60 -4.46 -14.31
C ARG A 51 4.83 -4.73 -15.79
N GLN A 52 4.01 -5.60 -16.37
CA GLN A 52 4.14 -6.02 -17.76
C GLN A 52 3.17 -5.28 -18.67
N THR A 53 3.57 -5.06 -19.93
CA THR A 53 2.74 -4.42 -20.97
C THR A 53 2.89 -5.14 -22.29
N GLY A 54 2.03 -4.85 -23.27
CA GLY A 54 2.04 -5.49 -24.58
C GLY A 54 1.27 -6.80 -24.60
N THR A 55 1.78 -7.79 -25.34
CA THR A 55 1.11 -9.08 -25.54
C THR A 55 1.61 -10.11 -24.53
N ILE A 56 0.71 -10.60 -23.67
CA ILE A 56 0.97 -11.56 -22.60
C ILE A 56 0.25 -12.87 -22.90
N SER A 57 0.98 -13.97 -22.93
CA SER A 57 0.37 -15.31 -22.93
C SER A 57 -0.09 -15.64 -21.52
N LEU A 58 -1.40 -15.87 -21.34
CA LEU A 58 -1.92 -16.24 -20.04
C LEU A 58 -1.49 -17.68 -19.67
N PRO A 59 -1.42 -18.02 -18.36
CA PRO A 59 -1.06 -19.35 -17.91
C PRO A 59 -1.88 -20.45 -18.59
N ASN A 60 -1.28 -21.63 -18.74
CA ASN A 60 -1.90 -22.80 -19.37
C ASN A 60 -2.28 -22.64 -20.86
N GLY A 61 -1.90 -21.54 -21.51
CA GLY A 61 -2.12 -21.33 -22.94
C GLY A 61 -3.59 -21.13 -23.33
N VAL A 62 -4.45 -20.79 -22.36
CA VAL A 62 -5.91 -20.63 -22.57
C VAL A 62 -6.25 -19.42 -23.45
N ALA A 63 -5.45 -18.36 -23.39
CA ALA A 63 -5.64 -17.16 -24.18
C ALA A 63 -4.39 -16.27 -24.20
N THR A 64 -4.41 -15.28 -25.08
CA THR A 64 -3.43 -14.20 -25.13
C THR A 64 -4.12 -12.88 -24.78
N LEU A 65 -3.55 -12.15 -23.83
CA LEU A 65 -3.99 -10.82 -23.45
C LEU A 65 -3.15 -9.77 -24.16
N ASN A 66 -3.80 -8.85 -24.86
CA ASN A 66 -3.15 -7.60 -25.28
C ASN A 66 -3.47 -6.54 -24.24
N VAL A 67 -2.47 -6.15 -23.44
CA VAL A 67 -2.62 -5.15 -22.39
C VAL A 67 -2.94 -3.79 -23.04
N PRO A 68 -4.09 -3.17 -22.74
CA PRO A 68 -4.46 -1.89 -23.32
C PRO A 68 -3.49 -0.77 -22.91
N GLU A 69 -3.42 0.28 -23.73
CA GLU A 69 -2.70 1.49 -23.34
C GLU A 69 -3.26 2.08 -22.04
N GLY A 70 -2.37 2.58 -21.18
CA GLY A 70 -2.75 3.12 -19.87
C GLY A 70 -2.95 2.06 -18.79
N PHE A 71 -2.59 0.79 -19.05
CA PHE A 71 -2.63 -0.29 -18.07
C PHE A 71 -1.29 -1.03 -17.98
N TYR A 72 -1.07 -1.72 -16.86
CA TYR A 72 -0.09 -2.80 -16.75
C TYR A 72 -0.75 -4.07 -16.23
N TYR A 73 -0.13 -5.19 -16.55
CA TYR A 73 -0.47 -6.52 -16.10
C TYR A 73 0.47 -6.98 -14.98
N LEU A 74 -0.07 -7.67 -14.00
CA LEU A 74 0.67 -8.43 -13.00
C LEU A 74 0.44 -9.93 -13.20
N SER A 75 1.51 -10.71 -13.05
CA SER A 75 1.47 -12.17 -13.10
C SER A 75 0.52 -12.78 -12.04
N PRO A 76 0.13 -14.06 -12.15
CA PRO A 76 -0.64 -14.74 -11.10
C PRO A 76 -0.04 -14.59 -9.71
N GLN A 77 1.29 -14.70 -9.62
CA GLN A 77 2.02 -14.61 -8.36
C GLN A 77 1.94 -13.21 -7.76
N ASP A 78 2.23 -12.17 -8.54
CA ASP A 78 2.15 -10.79 -8.07
C ASP A 78 0.70 -10.36 -7.78
N SER A 79 -0.25 -10.87 -8.56
CA SER A 79 -1.68 -10.65 -8.33
C SER A 79 -2.13 -11.23 -6.99
N GLN A 80 -1.73 -12.46 -6.67
CA GLN A 80 -2.05 -13.08 -5.39
C GLN A 80 -1.44 -12.31 -4.22
N ARG A 81 -0.19 -11.83 -4.35
CA ARG A 81 0.45 -10.97 -3.34
C ARG A 81 -0.32 -9.67 -3.13
N VAL A 82 -0.78 -9.03 -4.21
CA VAL A 82 -1.62 -7.82 -4.10
C VAL A 82 -2.93 -8.15 -3.38
N LEU A 83 -3.65 -9.19 -3.80
CA LEU A 83 -4.93 -9.54 -3.20
C LEU A 83 -4.81 -9.90 -1.72
N VAL A 84 -3.79 -10.67 -1.34
CA VAL A 84 -3.64 -11.20 0.01
C VAL A 84 -2.84 -10.25 0.91
N GLU A 85 -1.59 -9.94 0.54
CA GLU A 85 -0.68 -9.17 1.40
C GLU A 85 -1.06 -7.69 1.44
N ALA A 86 -1.41 -7.10 0.29
CA ALA A 86 -1.70 -5.67 0.21
C ALA A 86 -3.18 -5.34 0.53
N TRP A 87 -4.12 -6.14 0.01
CA TRP A 87 -5.56 -5.85 0.15
C TRP A 87 -6.23 -6.64 1.28
N GLY A 88 -5.56 -7.66 1.83
CA GLY A 88 -6.05 -8.42 2.98
C GLY A 88 -7.16 -9.42 2.65
N ASN A 89 -7.30 -9.81 1.38
CA ASN A 89 -8.19 -10.91 1.02
C ASN A 89 -7.64 -12.23 1.58
N PRO A 90 -8.51 -13.19 1.96
CA PRO A 90 -8.07 -14.51 2.36
C PRO A 90 -7.34 -15.22 1.21
N GLU A 91 -6.45 -16.16 1.54
CA GLU A 91 -5.78 -16.98 0.53
C GLU A 91 -6.81 -17.79 -0.30
N SER A 92 -6.66 -17.74 -1.61
CA SER A 92 -7.44 -18.48 -2.60
C SER A 92 -6.54 -18.96 -3.73
N ASP A 93 -7.08 -19.72 -4.68
CA ASP A 93 -6.38 -19.99 -5.93
C ASP A 93 -6.03 -18.66 -6.64
N PRO A 94 -4.81 -18.52 -7.17
CA PRO A 94 -4.38 -17.28 -7.81
C PRO A 94 -5.16 -17.07 -9.12
N PRO A 95 -5.52 -15.83 -9.46
CA PRO A 95 -6.09 -15.53 -10.77
C PRO A 95 -5.05 -15.79 -11.86
N LEU A 96 -5.48 -15.82 -13.12
CA LEU A 96 -4.55 -15.85 -14.26
C LEU A 96 -3.70 -14.59 -14.34
N GLY A 97 -4.11 -13.51 -13.68
CA GLY A 97 -3.35 -12.29 -13.46
C GLY A 97 -4.29 -11.12 -13.14
N MET A 98 -3.74 -9.91 -13.08
CA MET A 98 -4.51 -8.70 -12.81
C MET A 98 -4.08 -7.54 -13.70
N LEU A 99 -5.04 -6.71 -14.10
CA LEU A 99 -4.79 -5.43 -14.77
C LEU A 99 -4.99 -4.26 -13.81
N PHE A 100 -4.11 -3.28 -13.91
CA PHE A 100 -4.13 -2.04 -13.15
C PHE A 100 -3.93 -0.83 -14.06
N PRO A 101 -4.55 0.33 -13.77
CA PRO A 101 -4.19 1.58 -14.44
C PRO A 101 -2.70 1.89 -14.25
N ALA A 102 -2.02 2.34 -15.31
CA ALA A 102 -0.58 2.61 -15.32
C ALA A 102 -0.12 3.66 -14.31
N GLU A 103 -1.01 4.59 -13.99
CA GLU A 103 -0.79 5.68 -13.04
C GLU A 103 -1.09 5.32 -11.58
N LYS A 104 -1.55 4.09 -11.31
CA LYS A 104 -1.90 3.63 -9.96
C LYS A 104 -0.90 2.61 -9.45
N SER A 105 -0.62 2.68 -8.16
CA SER A 105 -0.06 1.58 -7.38
C SER A 105 -1.19 0.74 -6.79
N PRO A 106 -1.03 -0.58 -6.60
CA PRO A 106 -1.99 -1.37 -5.84
C PRO A 106 -2.14 -0.90 -4.38
N LEU A 107 -1.17 -0.12 -3.87
CA LEU A 107 -1.18 0.42 -2.51
C LEU A 107 -1.80 1.81 -2.39
N ASP A 108 -2.18 2.44 -3.51
CA ASP A 108 -2.86 3.73 -3.48
C ASP A 108 -4.25 3.59 -2.84
N SER A 109 -4.67 4.61 -2.07
CA SER A 109 -5.97 4.58 -1.37
C SER A 109 -7.19 4.51 -2.29
N ASP A 110 -7.05 4.96 -3.53
CA ASP A 110 -8.08 4.92 -4.57
C ASP A 110 -7.73 3.95 -5.70
N SER A 111 -6.85 2.98 -5.42
CA SER A 111 -6.48 1.95 -6.36
C SER A 111 -7.64 1.02 -6.67
N TRP A 112 -7.60 0.46 -7.88
CA TRP A 112 -8.50 -0.59 -8.32
C TRP A 112 -7.78 -1.46 -9.36
N GLY A 113 -8.22 -2.70 -9.48
CA GLY A 113 -7.68 -3.66 -10.43
C GLY A 113 -8.75 -4.61 -10.93
N VAL A 114 -8.47 -5.25 -12.07
CA VAL A 114 -9.35 -6.26 -12.68
C VAL A 114 -8.65 -7.61 -12.59
N THR A 115 -9.27 -8.59 -11.93
CA THR A 115 -8.81 -9.97 -11.94
C THR A 115 -9.19 -10.66 -13.24
N ILE A 116 -8.26 -11.43 -13.78
CA ILE A 116 -8.48 -12.28 -14.96
C ILE A 116 -8.56 -13.72 -14.48
N GLU A 117 -9.69 -14.36 -14.73
CA GLU A 117 -9.95 -15.73 -14.33
C GLU A 117 -10.47 -16.53 -15.52
N TYR A 118 -10.34 -17.85 -15.45
CA TYR A 118 -10.85 -18.76 -16.46
C TYR A 118 -11.69 -19.84 -15.77
N SER A 119 -12.84 -20.15 -16.36
CA SER A 119 -13.71 -21.25 -15.95
C SER A 119 -14.06 -22.06 -17.20
N ASP A 120 -13.93 -23.39 -17.11
CA ASP A 120 -14.33 -24.33 -18.17
C ASP A 120 -15.85 -24.47 -18.31
N GLU A 121 -16.63 -23.87 -17.40
CA GLU A 121 -18.09 -23.98 -17.39
C GLU A 121 -18.73 -22.99 -18.36
N GLY A 122 -19.40 -23.49 -19.41
CA GLY A 122 -20.16 -22.68 -20.37
C GLY A 122 -19.85 -22.94 -21.85
N TYR A 123 -18.92 -23.84 -22.17
CA TYR A 123 -18.72 -24.29 -23.55
C TYR A 123 -19.84 -25.27 -23.97
N VAL A 124 -20.88 -24.74 -24.62
CA VAL A 124 -21.80 -25.58 -25.41
C VAL A 124 -21.18 -25.70 -26.79
N SER A 125 -20.77 -26.92 -27.17
CA SER A 125 -20.36 -27.16 -28.56
C SER A 125 -21.59 -26.96 -29.45
N ASP A 126 -21.44 -26.25 -30.58
CA ASP A 126 -22.53 -26.09 -31.56
C ASP A 126 -23.03 -27.45 -32.11
N GLU A 127 -22.26 -28.53 -31.91
CA GLU A 127 -22.62 -29.90 -32.30
C GLU A 127 -23.76 -30.48 -31.45
N ASP A 128 -23.91 -30.06 -30.17
CA ASP A 128 -25.03 -30.48 -29.30
C ASP A 128 -26.29 -29.61 -29.46
N ALA A 129 -26.17 -28.45 -30.13
CA ALA A 129 -27.29 -27.53 -30.32
C ALA A 129 -28.33 -28.00 -31.36
N ASN A 130 -28.05 -29.08 -32.10
CA ASN A 130 -28.89 -29.58 -33.19
C ASN A 130 -29.79 -30.77 -32.82
N GLU A 131 -29.82 -31.23 -31.57
CA GLU A 131 -30.64 -32.39 -31.16
C GLU A 131 -31.84 -32.01 -30.27
N ILE A 132 -32.52 -30.90 -30.58
CA ILE A 132 -33.85 -30.64 -30.02
C ILE A 132 -34.90 -30.96 -31.09
N ASP A 133 -35.52 -32.13 -30.95
CA ASP A 133 -36.74 -32.50 -31.67
C ASP A 133 -37.95 -31.77 -31.05
N TYR A 134 -38.64 -30.96 -31.84
CA TYR A 134 -39.83 -30.20 -31.44
C TYR A 134 -41.15 -30.87 -31.88
N SER A 135 -41.16 -32.18 -32.14
CA SER A 135 -42.37 -32.91 -32.55
C SER A 135 -43.32 -33.28 -31.40
#